data_AF-A0A164M9C5-F1
#
_entry.id   AF-A0A164M9C5-F1
#
_cell.length_a   1.000
_cell.length_b   1.000
_cell.length_c   1.000
_cell.angle_alpha   90.00
_cell.angle_beta   90.00
_cell.angle_gamma   90.00
#
_symmetry.space_group_name_H-M   'P 1'
#
loop_
_entity.id
_entity.type
_entity.pdbx_description
1 polymer ?
#
loop_
_entity_poly.entity_id
_entity_poly.type
_entity_poly.pdbx_seq_one_letter_code
_entity_poly.pdbx_strand_id
1 'polypeptide(L)'
;DTATSNLGKHVLSCNEAAQLANMAKFLAGSTYTREKLRWLILVWIVRNNLPFSIVDTEQFRAIILLFNPQADIPSHTTITNDIEILFAMAQKRLIKKFAVRIFFFLLFCPLISW
;
A
#
# COMPACT_ATOMS: atom_id res chain seq x y z
N ASP A 1 -36.00 -30.94 13.62
CA ASP A 1 -34.80 -31.19 14.44
C ASP A 1 -33.56 -31.61 13.64
N THR A 2 -33.29 -30.96 12.50
CA THR A 2 -32.19 -31.35 11.59
C THR A 2 -30.97 -30.43 11.70
N ALA A 3 -31.14 -29.22 12.25
CA ALA A 3 -30.06 -28.24 12.40
C ALA A 3 -29.07 -28.60 13.52
N THR A 4 -29.54 -29.20 14.61
CA THR A 4 -28.71 -29.66 15.75
C THR A 4 -27.90 -30.91 15.42
N SER A 5 -28.40 -31.77 14.52
CA SER A 5 -27.71 -33.00 14.09
C SER A 5 -26.42 -32.73 13.32
N ASN A 6 -26.42 -31.71 12.45
CA ASN A 6 -25.22 -31.32 11.68
C ASN A 6 -24.20 -30.58 12.55
N LEU A 7 -24.65 -29.81 13.53
CA LEU A 7 -23.76 -29.13 14.48
C LEU A 7 -23.01 -30.13 15.36
N GLY A 8 -23.67 -31.17 15.85
CA GLY A 8 -23.02 -32.24 16.61
C GLY A 8 -21.95 -32.97 15.80
N LYS A 9 -22.21 -33.27 14.52
CA LYS A 9 -21.22 -33.88 13.63
C LYS A 9 -20.01 -32.97 13.39
N HIS A 10 -20.25 -31.67 13.20
CA HIS A 10 -19.17 -30.69 13.04
C HIS A 10 -18.26 -30.64 14.28
N VAL A 11 -18.84 -30.56 15.48
CA VAL A 11 -18.08 -30.56 16.75
C VAL A 11 -17.25 -31.83 16.90
N LEU A 12 -17.81 -33.00 16.56
CA LEU A 12 -17.11 -34.29 16.63
C LEU A 12 -16.01 -34.43 15.56
N SER A 13 -16.17 -33.81 14.39
CA SER A 13 -15.15 -33.80 13.32
C SER A 13 -14.17 -32.63 13.41
N CYS A 14 -14.33 -31.76 14.41
CA CYS A 14 -13.55 -30.53 14.50
C CYS A 14 -12.13 -30.85 14.96
N ASN A 15 -11.16 -30.71 14.07
CA ASN A 15 -9.74 -30.85 14.39
C ASN A 15 -9.20 -29.51 14.91
N GLU A 16 -8.87 -29.44 16.21
CA GLU A 16 -8.34 -28.24 16.87
C GLU A 16 -7.06 -27.72 16.20
N ALA A 17 -6.23 -28.61 15.65
CA ALA A 17 -5.01 -28.22 14.92
C ALA A 17 -5.33 -27.45 13.62
N ALA A 18 -6.43 -27.78 12.94
CA ALA A 18 -6.87 -27.06 11.75
C ALA A 18 -7.46 -25.68 12.11
N GLN A 19 -8.14 -25.57 13.25
CA GLN A 19 -8.63 -24.27 13.74
C GLN A 19 -7.47 -23.35 14.16
N LEU A 20 -6.48 -23.87 14.89
CA LEU A 20 -5.27 -23.13 15.24
C LEU A 20 -4.45 -22.75 14.01
N ALA A 21 -4.35 -23.61 13.00
CA ALA A 21 -3.67 -23.29 11.75
C ALA A 21 -4.43 -22.24 10.91
N ASN A 22 -5.76 -22.26 10.91
CA ASN A 22 -6.58 -21.24 10.23
C ASN A 22 -6.55 -19.90 10.97
N MET A 23 -6.60 -19.93 12.31
CA MET A 23 -6.40 -18.75 13.14
C MET A 23 -4.96 -18.24 12.99
N ALA A 24 -3.96 -19.11 12.94
CA ALA A 24 -2.57 -18.74 12.67
C ALA A 24 -2.38 -18.22 11.24
N LYS A 25 -3.12 -18.71 10.23
CA LYS A 25 -3.14 -18.15 8.86
C LYS A 25 -3.86 -16.81 8.80
N PHE A 26 -4.90 -16.61 9.60
CA PHE A 26 -5.60 -15.33 9.76
C PHE A 26 -4.72 -14.32 10.51
N LEU A 27 -4.04 -14.75 11.56
CA LEU A 27 -3.04 -13.97 12.32
C LEU A 27 -1.79 -13.70 11.47
N ALA A 28 -1.33 -14.66 10.67
CA ALA A 28 -0.32 -14.48 9.64
C ALA A 28 -0.83 -13.63 8.46
N GLY A 29 -2.15 -13.45 8.37
CA GLY A 29 -2.86 -12.61 7.40
C GLY A 29 -2.71 -11.11 7.68
N SER A 30 -2.23 -10.73 8.86
CA SER A 30 -1.72 -9.39 9.11
C SER A 30 -0.34 -9.21 8.46
N THR A 31 -0.29 -9.16 7.13
CA THR A 31 0.85 -8.56 6.38
C THR A 31 0.89 -7.02 6.54
N TYR A 32 0.25 -6.52 7.59
CA TYR A 32 0.24 -5.12 7.97
C TYR A 32 1.64 -4.73 8.39
N THR A 33 2.22 -3.79 7.66
CA THR A 33 3.32 -2.99 8.14
C THR A 33 2.92 -1.53 8.03
N ARG A 34 3.45 -0.70 8.92
CA ARG A 34 3.25 0.75 8.90
C ARG A 34 3.58 1.33 7.52
N GLU A 35 4.69 0.89 6.94
CA GLU A 35 5.20 1.34 5.65
C GLU A 35 4.26 0.95 4.51
N LYS A 36 3.67 -0.25 4.58
CA LYS A 36 2.72 -0.72 3.56
C LYS A 36 1.40 0.05 3.64
N LEU A 37 0.87 0.29 4.83
CA LEU A 37 -0.32 1.13 5.01
C LEU A 37 -0.06 2.54 4.46
N ARG A 38 1.06 3.17 4.87
CA ARG A 38 1.47 4.50 4.43
C ARG A 38 1.60 4.60 2.91
N TRP A 39 2.24 3.61 2.28
CA TRP A 39 2.35 3.53 0.83
C TRP A 39 0.98 3.43 0.14
N LEU A 40 0.08 2.59 0.64
CA LEU A 40 -1.27 2.43 0.07
C LEU A 40 -2.08 3.73 0.16
N ILE A 41 -2.02 4.41 1.30
CA ILE A 41 -2.66 5.72 1.49
C ILE A 41 -2.10 6.74 0.49
N LEU A 42 -0.78 6.83 0.38
CA LEU A 42 -0.12 7.76 -0.53
C LEU A 42 -0.53 7.52 -1.99
N VAL A 43 -0.46 6.27 -2.45
CA VAL A 43 -0.85 5.89 -3.81
C VAL A 43 -2.32 6.20 -4.07
N TRP A 44 -3.19 5.93 -3.10
CA TRP A 44 -4.61 6.23 -3.22
C TRP A 44 -4.86 7.74 -3.37
N ILE A 45 -4.22 8.57 -2.54
CA ILE A 45 -4.31 10.03 -2.60
C ILE A 45 -3.82 10.55 -3.96
N VAL A 46 -2.62 10.15 -4.37
CA VAL A 46 -1.99 10.62 -5.62
C VAL A 46 -2.80 10.20 -6.86
N ARG A 47 -3.27 8.94 -6.90
CA ARG A 47 -4.00 8.43 -8.08
C ARG A 47 -5.39 9.04 -8.25
N ASN A 48 -6.03 9.45 -7.15
CA ASN A 48 -7.39 9.96 -7.17
C ASN A 48 -7.45 11.49 -6.95
N ASN A 49 -6.30 12.16 -6.90
CA ASN A 49 -6.19 13.61 -6.66
C ASN A 49 -6.97 14.06 -5.41
N LEU A 50 -6.81 13.33 -4.30
CA LEU A 50 -7.50 13.61 -3.04
C LEU A 50 -6.75 14.68 -2.23
N PRO A 51 -7.44 15.46 -1.39
CA PRO A 51 -6.80 16.38 -0.47
C PRO A 51 -5.96 15.60 0.56
N PHE A 52 -4.77 16.10 0.89
CA PHE A 52 -3.86 15.44 1.85
C PHE A 52 -4.45 15.36 3.26
N SER A 53 -5.34 16.29 3.61
CA SER A 53 -6.05 16.32 4.89
C SER A 53 -7.07 15.20 5.07
N ILE A 54 -7.35 14.39 4.03
CA ILE A 54 -8.30 13.27 4.13
C ILE A 54 -7.90 12.26 5.23
N VAL A 55 -6.60 12.11 5.49
CA VAL A 55 -6.07 11.20 6.53
C VAL A 55 -6.35 11.66 7.95
N ASP A 56 -6.66 12.94 8.14
CA ASP A 56 -6.99 13.52 9.43
C ASP A 56 -8.49 13.53 9.72
N THR A 57 -9.32 13.14 8.75
CA THR A 57 -10.76 13.01 8.97
C THR A 57 -11.06 11.86 9.94
N GLU A 58 -12.01 12.11 10.84
CA GLU A 58 -12.43 11.13 11.85
C GLU A 58 -12.98 9.86 11.19
N GLN A 59 -13.72 10.00 10.09
CA GLN A 59 -14.33 8.88 9.37
C GLN A 59 -13.27 7.96 8.78
N PHE A 60 -12.25 8.53 8.13
CA PHE A 60 -11.15 7.75 7.59
C PHE A 60 -10.39 7.02 8.69
N ARG A 61 -10.06 7.73 9.78
CA ARG A 61 -9.35 7.14 10.92
C ARG A 61 -10.16 6.03 11.58
N ALA A 62 -11.47 6.23 11.77
CA ALA A 62 -12.37 5.23 12.33
C ALA A 62 -12.40 3.94 11.49
N ILE A 63 -12.44 4.05 10.15
CA ILE A 63 -12.40 2.90 9.26
C ILE A 63 -11.10 2.13 9.42
N ILE A 64 -9.95 2.81 9.41
CA ILE A 64 -8.65 2.15 9.55
C ILE A 64 -8.51 1.48 10.92
N LEU A 65 -8.94 2.17 11.99
CA LEU A 65 -8.88 1.65 13.36
C LEU A 65 -9.86 0.49 13.61
N LEU A 66 -10.98 0.42 12.86
CA LEU A 66 -11.89 -0.73 12.89
C LEU A 66 -11.19 -2.00 12.42
N PHE A 67 -10.33 -1.91 11.40
CA PHE A 67 -9.58 -3.07 10.89
C PHE A 67 -8.31 -3.35 11.70
N ASN A 68 -7.66 -2.31 12.22
CA ASN A 68 -6.49 -2.45 13.07
C ASN A 68 -6.46 -1.34 14.14
N PRO A 69 -6.86 -1.64 15.39
CA PRO A 69 -6.87 -0.66 16.48
C PRO A 69 -5.50 -0.08 16.84
N GLN A 70 -4.42 -0.76 16.44
CA GLN A 70 -3.03 -0.35 16.66
C GLN A 70 -2.40 0.25 15.40
N ALA A 71 -3.22 0.63 14.41
CA ALA A 71 -2.71 1.23 13.18
C ALA A 71 -2.09 2.60 13.44
N ASP A 72 -0.86 2.80 12.96
CA ASP A 72 -0.21 4.10 12.95
C ASP A 72 -0.58 4.83 11.66
N ILE A 73 -1.52 5.78 11.77
CA ILE A 73 -2.04 6.56 10.65
C ILE A 73 -1.19 7.83 10.51
N PRO A 74 -0.54 8.06 9.35
CA PRO A 74 0.26 9.26 9.14
C PRO A 74 -0.60 10.51 9.15
N SER A 75 -0.05 11.62 9.66
CA SER A 75 -0.65 12.95 9.58
C SER A 75 -0.64 13.49 8.14
N HIS A 76 -1.48 14.48 7.82
CA HIS A 76 -1.41 15.14 6.50
C HIS A 76 -0.01 15.69 6.21
N THR A 77 0.67 16.27 7.22
CA THR A 77 2.02 16.83 7.06
C THR A 77 3.03 15.74 6.68
N THR A 78 2.91 14.57 7.30
CA THR A 78 3.71 13.39 6.97
C THR A 78 3.48 12.96 5.51
N ILE A 79 2.22 12.91 5.07
CA ILE A 79 1.85 12.57 3.69
C ILE A 79 2.38 13.60 2.70
N THR A 80 2.27 14.90 2.99
CA THR A 80 2.80 15.97 2.14
C THR A 80 4.29 15.80 1.92
N ASN A 81 5.07 15.63 3.00
CA ASN A 81 6.51 15.42 2.91
C ASN A 81 6.86 14.18 2.06
N ASP A 82 6.10 13.09 2.19
CA ASP A 82 6.35 11.89 1.40
C ASP A 82 6.08 12.07 -0.07
N ILE A 83 5.01 12.79 -0.41
CA ILE A 83 4.65 13.08 -1.80
C ILE A 83 5.72 13.97 -2.42
N GLU A 84 6.23 14.97 -1.70
CA GLU A 84 7.34 15.80 -2.16
C GLU A 84 8.61 14.98 -2.42
N ILE A 85 8.98 14.09 -1.48
CA ILE A 85 10.12 13.18 -1.64
C ILE A 85 9.91 12.25 -2.85
N LEU A 86 8.71 11.67 -2.98
CA LEU A 86 8.35 10.80 -4.11
C LEU A 86 8.45 11.54 -5.44
N PHE A 87 7.94 12.76 -5.50
CA PHE A 87 8.01 13.62 -6.68
C PHE A 87 9.46 13.93 -7.04
N ALA A 88 10.28 14.32 -6.07
CA ALA A 88 11.70 14.61 -6.30
C ALA A 88 12.45 13.37 -6.82
N MET A 89 12.16 12.17 -6.28
CA MET A 89 12.72 10.91 -6.77
C MET A 89 12.26 10.60 -8.20
N ALA A 90 10.99 10.79 -8.51
CA ALA A 90 10.43 10.57 -9.84
C ALA A 90 11.06 11.52 -10.86
N GLN A 91 11.17 12.81 -10.54
CA GLN A 91 11.81 13.82 -11.38
C GLN A 91 13.27 13.46 -11.68
N LYS A 92 14.05 13.10 -10.65
CA LYS A 92 15.45 12.65 -10.83
C LYS A 92 15.55 11.44 -11.77
N ARG A 93 14.64 10.46 -11.64
CA ARG A 93 14.60 9.28 -12.52
C ARG A 93 14.26 9.66 -13.96
N LEU A 94 13.30 10.57 -14.16
CA LEU A 94 12.95 11.06 -15.50
C LEU A 94 14.12 11.79 -16.14
N ILE A 95 14.75 12.74 -15.45
CA ILE A 95 15.94 13.46 -15.94
C ILE A 95 17.03 12.48 -16.35
N LYS A 96 17.36 11.50 -15.50
CA LYS A 96 18.35 10.47 -15.82
C LYS A 96 17.97 9.68 -17.08
N LYS A 97 16.70 9.31 -17.24
CA LYS A 97 16.21 8.55 -18.39
C LYS A 97 16.28 9.36 -19.69
N PHE A 98 16.01 10.67 -19.63
CA PHE A 98 16.08 11.54 -20.80
C PHE A 98 17.50 12.00 -21.14
N ALA A 99 18.40 12.14 -20.15
CA ALA A 99 19.79 12.53 -20.38
C ALA A 99 20.59 11.52 -21.24
N VAL A 100 20.27 10.22 -21.14
CA VAL A 100 20.95 9.15 -21.91
C VAL A 100 20.70 9.25 -23.42
N ARG A 101 19.60 9.90 -23.86
CA ARG A 101 19.29 10.04 -25.30
C ARG A 101 20.08 11.14 -26.00
N ILE A 102 20.55 12.17 -25.28
CA ILE A 102 21.31 13.27 -25.90
C ILE A 102 22.72 12.80 -26.30
N PHE A 103 23.35 11.95 -25.49
CA PHE A 103 24.70 11.44 -25.78
C PHE A 103 24.71 10.44 -26.96
N PHE A 104 23.65 9.65 -27.13
CA PHE A 104 23.53 8.72 -28.26
C PHE A 104 23.29 9.45 -29.60
N PHE A 105 22.54 10.56 -29.58
CA PHE A 105 22.35 11.40 -30.78
C PHE A 105 23.62 12.17 -31.19
N LEU A 106 24.41 12.63 -30.22
CA LEU A 106 25.65 13.38 -30.50
C LEU A 106 26.83 12.47 -30.92
N LEU A 107 26.86 11.20 -30.51
CA LEU A 107 27.91 10.26 -30.92
C LEU A 107 27.65 9.57 -32.29
N PHE A 108 26.41 9.60 -32.80
CA PHE A 108 26.02 8.93 -34.06
C PHE A 108 25.63 9.88 -35.20
N CYS A 109 25.82 11.19 -35.06
CA CYS A 109 25.63 12.13 -36.16
C CYS A 109 26.99 12.68 -36.63
N PRO A 110 27.73 11.97 -37.51
CA PRO A 110 28.63 12.66 -38.41
C PRO A 110 27.79 13.32 -39.52
N LEU A 111 28.21 14.49 -39.98
CA LEU A 111 27.61 15.32 -41.03
C LEU A 111 26.37 16.12 -40.63
N ILE A 112 26.59 17.40 -40.35
CA ILE A 112 26.27 18.47 -41.30
C ILE A 112 27.32 19.58 -41.10
N SER A 113 28.28 19.63 -42.02
CA SER A 113 29.08 20.82 -42.32
C SER A 113 28.45 21.41 -43.58
N TRP A 114 27.88 22.61 -43.49
CA TRP A 114 27.67 23.50 -44.64
C TRP A 114 28.81 24.51 -44.65
#